data_AF-I3ZTB2-F1
#
_entry.id   AF-I3ZTB2-F1
#
_cell.length_a   1.000
_cell.length_b   1.000
_cell.length_c   1.000
_cell.angle_alpha   90.00
_cell.angle_beta   90.00
_cell.angle_gamma   90.00
#
_symmetry.space_group_name_H-M   'P 1'
#
loop_
_entity.id
_entity.type
_entity.pdbx_description
1 polymer ?
#
loop_
_entity_poly.entity_id
_entity_poly.type
_entity_poly.pdbx_seq_one_letter_code
_entity_poly.pdbx_strand_id
1 'polypeptide(L)'
;MNPDVAFGLFISTTMFVAGLLTYLYRNRPNHAIGIRIGYTYISEEAWKKANTFAGKALMGLGLLLGVLSFTGNIILLMMAMIIGISLITWRSYVIAKETVELEAISMPAEGEPKPLERIEVKPYLAIQLVLISSYLILLAVSWDRMPEIIAIHFNVQGIADRFEPKSIGAFLIPVGGAVFILGLTYLGRDPVALRIPKGNARIARIILELLTMLQFLLWGAFTYSILYNAYSYSSPTFLDAMVIGSMGIIVVETIRLVKAMR
;
A
#
# COMPACT_ATOMS: atom_id res chain seq x y z
N MET A 1 32.65 -5.83 9.27
CA MET A 1 31.72 -5.99 8.14
C MET A 1 31.08 -4.63 7.89
N ASN A 2 30.97 -4.18 6.64
CA ASN A 2 30.31 -2.90 6.32
C ASN A 2 28.85 -2.95 6.85
N PRO A 3 28.36 -1.92 7.58
CA PRO A 3 26.98 -1.85 8.06
C PRO A 3 25.93 -2.12 6.98
N ASP A 4 26.15 -1.64 5.75
CA ASP A 4 25.24 -1.85 4.62
C ASP A 4 25.20 -3.31 4.17
N VAL A 5 26.36 -3.98 4.18
CA VAL A 5 26.46 -5.42 3.89
C VAL A 5 25.76 -6.22 4.99
N ALA A 6 25.94 -5.83 6.26
CA ALA A 6 25.26 -6.46 7.40
C ALA A 6 23.74 -6.32 7.31
N PHE A 7 23.26 -5.12 7.01
CA PHE A 7 21.84 -4.87 6.79
C PHE A 7 21.31 -5.67 5.60
N GLY A 8 22.04 -5.70 4.49
CA GLY A 8 21.64 -6.46 3.30
C GLY A 8 21.53 -7.96 3.55
N LEU A 9 22.50 -8.55 4.26
CA LEU A 9 22.47 -9.97 4.64
C LEU A 9 21.33 -10.30 5.60
N PHE A 10 21.03 -9.39 6.54
CA PHE A 10 19.87 -9.52 7.42
C PHE A 10 18.57 -9.56 6.61
N ILE A 11 18.34 -8.59 5.74
CA ILE A 11 17.13 -8.51 4.89
C ILE A 11 17.01 -9.74 3.97
N SER A 12 18.10 -10.14 3.32
CA SER A 12 18.19 -11.36 2.51
C SER A 12 17.75 -12.60 3.30
N THR A 13 18.28 -12.77 4.50
CA THR A 13 17.96 -13.91 5.37
C THR A 13 16.50 -13.89 5.80
N THR A 14 15.97 -12.73 6.20
CA THR A 14 14.56 -12.56 6.54
C THR A 14 13.65 -12.92 5.37
N MET A 15 13.96 -12.46 4.16
CA MET A 15 13.17 -12.78 2.95
C MET A 15 13.22 -14.27 2.62
N PHE A 16 14.41 -14.89 2.72
CA PHE A 16 14.55 -16.32 2.51
C PHE A 16 13.72 -17.12 3.50
N VAL A 17 13.82 -16.80 4.80
CA VAL A 17 13.05 -17.47 5.86
C VAL A 17 11.55 -17.26 5.67
N ALA A 18 11.10 -16.05 5.33
CA ALA A 18 9.71 -15.78 5.03
C ALA A 18 9.20 -16.61 3.83
N GLY A 19 10.02 -16.76 2.79
CA GLY A 19 9.73 -17.62 1.64
C GLY A 19 9.66 -19.11 2.02
N LEU A 20 10.60 -19.58 2.83
CA LEU A 20 10.63 -20.95 3.35
C LEU A 20 9.38 -21.25 4.18
N LEU A 21 9.04 -20.38 5.14
CA LEU A 21 7.83 -20.53 5.95
C LEU A 21 6.57 -20.52 5.08
N THR A 22 6.49 -19.59 4.12
CA THR A 22 5.38 -19.53 3.15
C THR A 22 5.24 -20.84 2.37
N TYR A 23 6.36 -21.44 1.96
CA TYR A 23 6.35 -22.73 1.29
C TYR A 23 5.95 -23.87 2.22
N LEU A 24 6.47 -23.95 3.45
CA LEU A 24 6.20 -25.05 4.38
C LEU A 24 4.73 -25.08 4.84
N TYR A 25 4.14 -23.92 5.12
CA TYR A 25 2.77 -23.80 5.63
C TYR A 25 1.70 -23.66 4.53
N ARG A 26 2.05 -23.86 3.26
CA ARG A 26 1.13 -23.68 2.10
C ARG A 26 0.02 -24.71 1.99
N ASN A 27 0.08 -25.83 2.72
CA ASN A 27 -0.83 -26.95 2.52
C ASN A 27 -2.25 -26.70 3.04
N ARG A 28 -2.44 -25.73 3.95
CA ARG A 28 -3.76 -25.29 4.43
C ARG A 28 -3.79 -23.78 4.64
N PRO A 29 -4.92 -23.12 4.32
CA PRO A 29 -5.15 -21.73 4.69
C PRO A 29 -4.94 -21.49 6.18
N ASN A 30 -4.19 -20.44 6.51
CA ASN A 30 -3.96 -20.03 7.89
C ASN A 30 -3.87 -18.50 7.97
N HIS A 31 -3.98 -17.96 9.19
CA HIS A 31 -4.01 -16.51 9.37
C HIS A 31 -2.61 -15.90 9.57
N ALA A 32 -1.57 -16.71 9.79
CA ALA A 32 -0.25 -16.25 10.19
C ALA A 32 0.73 -16.12 9.02
N ILE A 33 0.87 -17.17 8.20
CA ILE A 33 1.95 -17.34 7.22
C ILE A 33 1.36 -17.52 5.81
N GLY A 34 1.87 -16.72 4.87
CA GLY A 34 1.58 -16.82 3.44
C GLY A 34 1.14 -15.53 2.76
N ILE A 35 1.00 -15.59 1.43
CA ILE A 35 0.29 -14.60 0.63
C ILE A 35 -1.19 -14.73 0.92
N ARG A 36 -1.74 -13.63 1.45
CA ARG A 36 -3.08 -13.57 1.99
C ARG A 36 -3.82 -12.48 1.22
N ILE A 37 -4.40 -12.84 0.10
CA ILE A 37 -5.27 -12.00 -0.73
C ILE A 37 -6.66 -12.66 -0.77
N GLY A 38 -7.74 -11.97 -1.15
CA GLY A 38 -9.06 -12.58 -1.00
C GLY A 38 -9.23 -13.87 -1.79
N TYR A 39 -8.64 -13.94 -3.00
CA TYR A 39 -8.62 -15.16 -3.82
C TYR A 39 -7.97 -16.37 -3.12
N THR A 40 -6.92 -16.16 -2.32
CA THR A 40 -6.30 -17.26 -1.58
C THR A 40 -7.15 -17.75 -0.41
N TYR A 41 -8.13 -16.98 0.08
CA TYR A 41 -9.01 -17.43 1.18
C TYR A 41 -10.30 -18.10 0.73
N ILE A 42 -10.70 -17.90 -0.53
CA ILE A 42 -11.92 -18.49 -1.07
C ILE A 42 -11.69 -19.87 -1.70
N SER A 43 -10.43 -20.27 -1.92
CA SER A 43 -10.06 -21.57 -2.49
C SER A 43 -8.77 -22.11 -1.87
N GLU A 44 -8.82 -23.38 -1.42
CA GLU A 44 -7.64 -24.09 -0.90
C GLU A 44 -6.60 -24.36 -1.99
N GLU A 45 -7.04 -24.62 -3.23
CA GLU A 45 -6.15 -24.82 -4.37
C GLU A 45 -5.45 -23.50 -4.73
N ALA A 46 -6.20 -22.39 -4.75
CA ALA A 46 -5.65 -21.06 -5.00
C ALA A 46 -4.65 -20.67 -3.92
N TRP A 47 -4.96 -20.94 -2.64
CA TRP A 47 -4.03 -20.80 -1.53
C TRP A 47 -2.74 -21.58 -1.79
N LYS A 48 -2.85 -22.88 -2.08
CA LYS A 48 -1.71 -23.78 -2.23
C LYS A 48 -0.84 -23.38 -3.42
N LYS A 49 -1.41 -23.08 -4.58
CA LYS A 49 -0.68 -22.67 -5.79
C LYS A 49 0.03 -21.32 -5.61
N ALA A 50 -0.69 -20.31 -5.12
CA ALA A 50 -0.13 -18.98 -4.92
C ALA A 50 1.00 -18.98 -3.87
N ASN A 51 0.83 -19.71 -2.75
CA ASN A 51 1.85 -19.82 -1.71
C ASN A 51 3.02 -20.74 -2.11
N THR A 52 2.78 -21.76 -2.95
CA THR A 52 3.88 -22.56 -3.55
C THR A 52 4.79 -21.66 -4.37
N PHE A 53 4.22 -20.84 -5.27
CA PHE A 53 4.97 -19.91 -6.09
C PHE A 53 5.66 -18.86 -5.22
N ALA A 54 4.91 -18.16 -4.36
CA ALA A 54 5.43 -17.07 -3.55
C ALA A 54 6.58 -17.52 -2.65
N GLY A 55 6.44 -18.68 -2.00
CA GLY A 55 7.49 -19.22 -1.13
C GLY A 55 8.79 -19.47 -1.89
N LYS A 56 8.71 -20.12 -3.06
CA LYS A 56 9.89 -20.36 -3.92
C LYS A 56 10.50 -19.06 -4.43
N ALA A 57 9.66 -18.12 -4.88
CA ALA A 57 10.12 -16.86 -5.43
C ALA A 57 10.75 -15.96 -4.37
N LEU A 58 10.22 -15.92 -3.15
CA LEU A 58 10.79 -15.20 -2.02
C LEU A 58 12.13 -15.79 -1.57
N MET A 59 12.26 -17.13 -1.56
CA MET A 59 13.56 -17.77 -1.33
C MET A 59 14.58 -17.37 -2.40
N GLY A 60 14.19 -17.39 -3.68
CA GLY A 60 15.05 -16.93 -4.78
C GLY A 60 15.43 -15.46 -4.67
N LEU A 61 14.47 -14.59 -4.33
CA LEU A 61 14.71 -13.17 -4.09
C LEU A 61 15.66 -12.96 -2.90
N GLY A 62 15.48 -13.70 -1.81
CA GLY A 62 16.39 -13.66 -0.66
C GLY A 62 17.82 -13.98 -1.09
N LEU A 63 18.04 -15.08 -1.81
CA LEU A 63 19.38 -15.44 -2.32
C LEU A 63 19.97 -14.34 -3.22
N LEU A 64 19.17 -13.79 -4.14
CA LEU A 64 19.59 -12.68 -5.00
C LEU A 64 20.01 -11.45 -4.17
N LEU A 65 19.21 -11.06 -3.19
CA LEU A 65 19.52 -9.93 -2.29
C LEU A 65 20.78 -10.20 -1.46
N GLY A 66 21.02 -11.45 -1.06
CA GLY A 66 22.25 -11.83 -0.37
C GLY A 66 23.48 -11.63 -1.24
N VAL A 67 23.42 -12.00 -2.52
CA VAL A 67 24.51 -11.72 -3.48
C VAL A 67 24.69 -10.21 -3.68
N LEU A 68 23.59 -9.48 -3.92
CA LEU A 68 23.62 -8.04 -4.13
C LEU A 68 24.14 -7.27 -2.91
N SER A 69 23.96 -7.77 -1.69
CA SER A 69 24.43 -7.12 -0.47
C SER A 69 25.94 -6.90 -0.43
N PHE A 70 26.74 -7.76 -1.08
CA PHE A 70 28.20 -7.61 -1.14
C PHE A 70 28.67 -6.42 -1.96
N THR A 71 27.79 -5.82 -2.78
CA THR A 71 28.09 -4.56 -3.48
C THR A 71 28.17 -3.37 -2.52
N GLY A 72 27.61 -3.48 -1.31
CA GLY A 72 27.48 -2.38 -0.37
C GLY A 72 26.53 -1.26 -0.83
N ASN A 73 25.85 -1.41 -1.97
CA ASN A 73 24.95 -0.39 -2.50
C ASN A 73 23.53 -0.61 -1.98
N ILE A 74 23.19 0.09 -0.89
CA ILE A 74 21.87 -0.05 -0.23
C ILE A 74 20.71 0.37 -1.14
N ILE A 75 20.90 1.36 -2.01
CA ILE A 75 19.87 1.84 -2.93
C ILE A 75 19.54 0.73 -3.94
N LEU A 76 20.55 0.09 -4.52
CA LEU A 76 20.37 -1.05 -5.43
C LEU A 76 19.62 -2.20 -4.75
N LEU A 77 20.00 -2.54 -3.52
CA LEU A 77 19.36 -3.58 -2.73
C LEU A 77 17.89 -3.27 -2.46
N MET A 78 17.56 -2.03 -2.06
CA MET A 78 16.19 -1.60 -1.81
C MET A 78 15.34 -1.62 -3.09
N MET A 79 15.88 -1.14 -4.21
CA MET A 79 15.17 -1.20 -5.51
C MET A 79 14.87 -2.64 -5.91
N ALA A 80 15.86 -3.53 -5.85
CA ALA A 80 15.69 -4.96 -6.16
C ALA A 80 14.66 -5.63 -5.25
N MET A 81 14.67 -5.29 -3.95
CA MET A 81 13.69 -5.80 -2.98
C MET A 81 12.28 -5.34 -3.31
N ILE A 82 12.07 -4.03 -3.53
CA ILE A 82 10.75 -3.47 -3.81
C ILE A 82 10.20 -4.06 -5.11
N ILE A 83 10.98 -4.02 -6.19
CA ILE A 83 10.58 -4.57 -7.50
C ILE A 83 10.28 -6.06 -7.37
N GLY A 84 11.16 -6.82 -6.70
CA GLY A 84 10.98 -8.26 -6.49
C GLY A 84 9.70 -8.59 -5.73
N ILE A 85 9.45 -7.93 -4.59
CA ILE A 85 8.23 -8.13 -3.79
C ILE A 85 6.98 -7.74 -4.58
N SER A 86 7.01 -6.62 -5.31
CA SER A 86 5.89 -6.18 -6.15
C SER A 86 5.56 -7.21 -7.24
N LEU A 87 6.57 -7.74 -7.94
CA LEU A 87 6.40 -8.75 -8.98
C LEU A 87 5.87 -10.07 -8.40
N ILE A 88 6.42 -10.52 -7.27
CA ILE A 88 5.96 -11.73 -6.58
C ILE A 88 4.50 -11.56 -6.17
N THR A 89 4.15 -10.45 -5.54
CA THR A 89 2.79 -10.17 -5.08
C THR A 89 1.81 -10.11 -6.26
N TRP A 90 2.17 -9.41 -7.33
CA TRP A 90 1.39 -9.34 -8.56
C TRP A 90 1.16 -10.73 -9.15
N ARG A 91 2.22 -11.52 -9.32
CA ARG A 91 2.10 -12.85 -9.94
C ARG A 91 1.34 -13.83 -9.04
N SER A 92 1.53 -13.78 -7.72
CA SER A 92 0.72 -14.53 -6.77
C SER A 92 -0.76 -14.16 -6.84
N TYR A 93 -1.06 -12.87 -7.01
CA TYR A 93 -2.43 -12.40 -7.25
C TYR A 93 -3.04 -13.00 -8.51
N VAL A 94 -2.32 -12.93 -9.63
CA VAL A 94 -2.78 -13.51 -10.89
C VAL A 94 -3.01 -15.02 -10.75
N ILE A 95 -2.07 -15.77 -10.18
CA ILE A 95 -2.19 -17.22 -9.97
C ILE A 95 -3.42 -17.56 -9.11
N ALA A 96 -3.63 -16.85 -8.00
CA ALA A 96 -4.77 -17.10 -7.12
C ALA A 96 -6.09 -16.83 -7.84
N LYS A 97 -6.17 -15.73 -8.58
CA LYS A 97 -7.35 -15.34 -9.34
C LYS A 97 -7.68 -16.35 -10.45
N GLU A 98 -6.70 -16.68 -11.29
CA GLU A 98 -6.85 -17.66 -12.37
C GLU A 98 -7.33 -19.02 -11.80
N THR A 99 -6.79 -19.44 -10.65
CA THR A 99 -7.18 -20.72 -10.03
C THR A 99 -8.65 -20.70 -9.61
N VAL A 100 -9.11 -19.63 -8.95
CA VAL A 100 -10.52 -19.50 -8.55
C VAL A 100 -11.44 -19.42 -9.76
N GLU A 101 -11.05 -18.68 -10.80
CA GLU A 101 -11.85 -18.56 -12.02
C GLU A 101 -12.00 -19.92 -12.72
N LEU A 102 -10.94 -20.73 -12.77
CA LEU A 102 -10.99 -22.09 -13.32
C LEU A 102 -11.85 -23.04 -12.48
N GLU A 103 -11.75 -22.97 -11.15
CA GLU A 103 -12.64 -23.74 -10.27
C GLU A 103 -14.10 -23.37 -10.47
N ALA A 104 -14.41 -22.07 -10.53
CA ALA A 104 -15.76 -21.58 -10.76
C ALA A 104 -16.35 -22.06 -12.10
N ILE A 105 -15.54 -22.15 -13.16
CA ILE A 105 -15.96 -22.68 -14.49
C ILE A 105 -16.21 -24.19 -14.43
N SER A 106 -15.46 -24.92 -13.60
CA SER A 106 -15.55 -26.39 -13.51
C SER A 106 -16.78 -26.89 -12.76
N MET A 107 -17.39 -26.05 -11.93
CA MET A 107 -18.59 -26.38 -11.17
C MET A 107 -19.84 -26.13 -12.02
N PRO A 108 -20.85 -27.02 -12.00
CA PRO A 108 -22.13 -26.75 -12.63
C PRO A 108 -22.73 -25.47 -12.06
N ALA A 109 -23.15 -24.53 -12.92
CA ALA A 109 -23.73 -23.28 -12.46
C ALA A 109 -25.03 -23.55 -11.70
N GLU A 110 -25.06 -23.22 -10.40
CA GLU A 110 -26.30 -23.15 -9.64
C GLU A 110 -27.02 -21.84 -10.00
N GLY A 111 -28.06 -21.95 -10.82
CA GLY A 111 -28.81 -20.79 -11.33
C GLY A 111 -28.09 -20.04 -12.44
N GLU A 112 -28.53 -18.81 -12.72
CA GLU A 112 -27.89 -17.98 -13.74
C GLU A 112 -26.55 -17.43 -13.21
N PRO A 113 -25.42 -17.67 -13.91
CA PRO A 113 -24.13 -17.15 -13.50
C PRO A 113 -24.15 -15.62 -13.52
N LYS A 114 -24.03 -15.01 -12.34
CA LYS A 114 -23.93 -13.55 -12.20
C LYS A 114 -22.47 -13.12 -12.41
N PRO A 115 -22.18 -12.19 -13.33
CA PRO A 115 -20.85 -11.62 -13.46
C PRO A 115 -20.36 -11.02 -12.14
N LEU A 116 -19.05 -11.13 -11.86
CA LEU A 116 -18.44 -10.41 -10.73
C LEU A 116 -18.69 -8.90 -10.92
N GLU A 117 -19.41 -8.28 -9.99
CA GLU A 117 -19.68 -6.84 -10.00
C GLU A 117 -18.36 -6.08 -9.83
N ARG A 118 -17.81 -5.56 -10.94
CA ARG A 118 -16.64 -4.69 -10.92
C ARG A 118 -17.07 -3.29 -10.50
N ILE A 119 -16.25 -2.68 -9.67
CA ILE A 119 -16.53 -1.33 -9.19
C ILE A 119 -15.79 -0.34 -10.07
N GLU A 120 -16.51 0.71 -10.45
CA GLU A 120 -15.91 1.80 -11.17
C GLU A 120 -15.01 2.61 -10.24
N VAL A 121 -13.70 2.46 -10.44
CA VAL A 121 -12.67 3.15 -9.64
C VAL A 121 -12.24 4.49 -10.25
N LYS A 122 -12.62 4.77 -11.50
CA LYS A 122 -12.15 5.94 -12.25
C LYS A 122 -12.43 7.28 -11.56
N PRO A 123 -13.61 7.54 -10.96
CA PRO A 123 -13.87 8.80 -10.27
C PRO A 123 -12.91 9.04 -9.10
N TYR A 124 -12.63 8.00 -8.31
CA TYR A 124 -11.70 8.05 -7.19
C TYR A 124 -10.27 8.31 -7.67
N LEU A 125 -9.82 7.53 -8.67
CA LEU A 125 -8.49 7.72 -9.26
C LEU A 125 -8.32 9.12 -9.85
N ALA A 126 -9.35 9.67 -10.50
CA ALA A 126 -9.29 11.03 -11.04
C ALA A 126 -9.05 12.08 -9.94
N ILE A 127 -9.79 12.01 -8.83
CA ILE A 127 -9.60 12.92 -7.68
C ILE A 127 -8.19 12.73 -7.09
N GLN A 128 -7.78 11.49 -6.86
CA GLN A 128 -6.48 11.16 -6.29
C GLN A 128 -5.32 11.63 -7.19
N LEU A 129 -5.47 11.52 -8.52
CA LEU A 129 -4.52 12.04 -9.49
C LEU A 129 -4.47 13.57 -9.45
N VAL A 130 -5.61 14.26 -9.33
CA VAL A 130 -5.64 15.72 -9.16
C VAL A 130 -4.90 16.14 -7.88
N LEU A 131 -5.10 15.42 -6.77
CA LEU A 131 -4.40 15.70 -5.51
C LEU A 131 -2.89 15.53 -5.62
N ILE A 132 -2.41 14.42 -6.17
CA ILE A 132 -0.95 14.22 -6.33
C ILE A 132 -0.37 15.20 -7.35
N SER A 133 -1.07 15.51 -8.44
CA SER A 133 -0.61 16.49 -9.43
C SER A 133 -0.52 17.89 -8.85
N SER A 134 -1.53 18.34 -8.09
CA SER A 134 -1.49 19.67 -7.45
C SER A 134 -0.37 19.76 -6.41
N TYR A 135 -0.14 18.69 -5.65
CA TYR A 135 0.98 18.60 -4.72
C TYR A 135 2.34 18.67 -5.43
N LEU A 136 2.53 17.91 -6.51
CA LEU A 136 3.79 17.92 -7.28
C LEU A 136 4.07 19.27 -7.92
N ILE A 137 3.03 19.97 -8.40
CA ILE A 137 3.16 21.34 -8.90
C ILE A 137 3.63 22.26 -7.77
N LEU A 138 2.97 22.21 -6.60
CA LEU A 138 3.35 23.02 -5.43
C LEU A 138 4.79 22.72 -4.98
N LEU A 139 5.18 21.45 -4.95
CA LEU A 139 6.53 21.01 -4.64
C LEU A 139 7.55 21.59 -5.60
N ALA A 140 7.29 21.48 -6.92
CA ALA A 140 8.19 21.97 -7.95
C ALA A 140 8.41 23.48 -7.86
N VAL A 141 7.34 24.28 -7.66
CA VAL A 141 7.47 25.74 -7.54
C VAL A 141 8.08 26.21 -6.23
N SER A 142 8.10 25.34 -5.20
CA SER A 142 8.59 25.67 -3.85
C SER A 142 9.94 25.03 -3.55
N TRP A 143 10.50 24.22 -4.45
CA TRP A 143 11.68 23.38 -4.19
C TRP A 143 12.90 24.17 -3.73
N ASP A 144 13.22 25.24 -4.47
CA ASP A 144 14.39 26.09 -4.19
C ASP A 144 14.20 27.02 -2.99
N ARG A 145 12.95 27.14 -2.49
CA ARG A 145 12.63 27.95 -1.30
C ARG A 145 12.79 27.17 0.00
N MET A 146 12.79 25.83 -0.07
CA MET A 146 12.90 24.99 1.11
C MET A 146 14.38 24.75 1.48
N PRO A 147 14.73 24.79 2.78
CA PRO A 147 16.04 24.34 3.24
C PRO A 147 16.26 22.85 2.95
N GLU A 148 17.53 22.40 2.96
CA GLU A 148 17.86 20.99 2.73
C GLU A 148 17.24 20.04 3.76
N ILE A 149 17.08 20.50 5.00
CA ILE A 149 16.38 19.80 6.08
C ILE A 149 15.08 20.53 6.38
N ILE A 150 13.95 19.83 6.30
CA ILE A 150 12.60 20.39 6.46
C ILE A 150 11.87 19.77 7.64
N ALA A 151 10.94 20.53 8.23
CA ALA A 151 9.98 20.02 9.20
C ALA A 151 8.93 19.13 8.52
N ILE A 152 8.72 17.92 9.03
CA ILE A 152 7.74 16.95 8.52
C ILE A 152 6.67 16.55 9.52
N HIS A 153 6.84 16.91 10.80
CA HIS A 153 5.88 16.66 11.87
C HIS A 153 5.81 17.86 12.80
N PHE A 154 4.63 18.05 13.39
CA PHE A 154 4.32 19.16 14.28
C PHE A 154 3.55 18.61 15.49
N ASN A 155 3.90 19.08 16.68
CA ASN A 155 3.15 18.73 17.89
C ASN A 155 1.79 19.47 17.93
N VAL A 156 0.99 19.20 18.96
CA VAL A 156 -0.34 19.83 19.13
C VAL A 156 -0.28 21.34 19.38
N GLN A 157 0.90 21.91 19.64
CA GLN A 157 1.12 23.35 19.73
C GLN A 157 1.55 23.95 18.37
N GLY A 158 1.59 23.16 17.30
CA GLY A 158 2.03 23.57 15.97
C GLY A 158 3.54 23.78 15.84
N ILE A 159 4.33 23.28 16.80
CA ILE A 159 5.79 23.40 16.80
C ILE A 159 6.38 22.18 16.07
N ALA A 160 7.29 22.44 15.13
CA ALA A 160 8.01 21.39 14.42
C ALA A 160 8.89 20.58 15.39
N ASP A 161 8.72 19.27 15.41
CA ASP A 161 9.42 18.36 16.33
C ASP A 161 10.09 17.17 15.62
N ARG A 162 9.87 16.99 14.31
CA ARG A 162 10.59 16.02 13.47
C ARG A 162 10.99 16.63 12.14
N PHE A 163 12.20 16.29 11.70
CA PHE A 163 12.83 16.84 10.51
C PHE A 163 13.40 15.73 9.63
N GLU A 164 13.44 15.96 8.32
CA GLU A 164 14.02 15.05 7.33
C GLU A 164 14.67 15.84 6.19
N PRO A 165 15.61 15.26 5.44
CA PRO A 165 16.04 15.81 4.15
C PRO A 165 14.85 16.07 3.22
N LYS A 166 14.82 17.20 2.51
CA LYS A 166 13.67 17.59 1.66
C LYS A 166 13.36 16.57 0.56
N SER A 167 14.36 15.86 0.05
CA SER A 167 14.19 14.75 -0.90
C SER A 167 13.42 13.56 -0.30
N ILE A 168 13.54 13.32 1.01
CA ILE A 168 12.82 12.27 1.71
C ILE A 168 11.44 12.79 2.15
N GLY A 169 11.43 13.90 2.89
CA GLY A 169 10.25 14.44 3.55
C GLY A 169 9.21 15.04 2.61
N ALA A 170 9.63 15.76 1.57
CA ALA A 170 8.73 16.44 0.64
C ALA A 170 8.59 15.71 -0.71
N PHE A 171 9.39 14.68 -1.00
CA PHE A 171 9.24 13.92 -2.24
C PHE A 171 8.96 12.43 -1.99
N LEU A 172 9.92 11.69 -1.41
CA LEU A 172 9.80 10.23 -1.32
C LEU A 172 8.57 9.77 -0.50
N ILE A 173 8.40 10.30 0.71
CA ILE A 173 7.30 9.90 1.60
C ILE A 173 5.92 10.29 1.00
N PRO A 174 5.68 11.55 0.57
CA PRO A 174 4.39 11.95 0.05
C PRO A 174 4.02 11.25 -1.25
N VAL A 175 4.96 11.16 -2.20
CA VAL A 175 4.73 10.52 -3.51
C VAL A 175 4.58 9.02 -3.35
N GLY A 176 5.43 8.37 -2.54
CA GLY A 176 5.32 6.93 -2.25
C GLY A 176 3.99 6.57 -1.58
N GLY A 177 3.55 7.36 -0.61
CA GLY A 177 2.25 7.19 0.04
C GLY A 177 1.07 7.36 -0.93
N ALA A 178 1.11 8.39 -1.77
CA ALA A 178 0.06 8.63 -2.77
C ALA A 178 -0.01 7.51 -3.84
N VAL A 179 1.15 7.05 -4.34
CA VAL A 179 1.22 5.93 -5.29
C VAL A 179 0.71 4.64 -4.66
N PHE A 180 1.02 4.40 -3.39
CA PHE A 180 0.50 3.24 -2.66
C PHE A 180 -1.04 3.27 -2.57
N ILE A 181 -1.62 4.42 -2.21
CA ILE A 181 -3.09 4.58 -2.15
C ILE A 181 -3.72 4.41 -3.54
N LEU A 182 -3.15 5.02 -4.59
CA LEU A 182 -3.60 4.84 -5.97
C LEU A 182 -3.60 3.35 -6.37
N GLY A 183 -2.56 2.61 -5.98
CA GLY A 183 -2.46 1.16 -6.20
C GLY A 183 -3.59 0.39 -5.51
N LEU A 184 -3.88 0.69 -4.23
CA LEU A 184 -4.99 0.08 -3.49
C LEU A 184 -6.35 0.43 -4.11
N THR A 185 -6.56 1.69 -4.51
CA THR A 185 -7.79 2.13 -5.18
C THR A 185 -7.97 1.42 -6.52
N TYR A 186 -6.91 1.26 -7.31
CA TYR A 186 -6.96 0.49 -8.56
C TYR A 186 -7.31 -0.98 -8.31
N LEU A 187 -6.72 -1.61 -7.27
CA LEU A 187 -7.06 -2.97 -6.87
C LEU A 187 -8.52 -3.12 -6.42
N GLY A 188 -9.10 -2.06 -5.84
CA GLY A 188 -10.51 -2.03 -5.42
C GLY A 188 -11.54 -2.17 -6.56
N ARG A 189 -11.11 -2.13 -7.83
CA ARG A 189 -11.94 -2.52 -8.99
C ARG A 189 -12.43 -3.97 -8.88
N ASP A 190 -11.68 -4.78 -8.13
CA ASP A 190 -11.90 -6.18 -7.84
C ASP A 190 -12.03 -6.35 -6.32
N PRO A 191 -13.27 -6.30 -5.78
CA PRO A 191 -13.51 -6.33 -4.33
C PRO A 191 -12.90 -7.55 -3.63
N VAL A 192 -12.81 -8.68 -4.33
CA VAL A 192 -12.20 -9.90 -3.81
C VAL A 192 -10.70 -9.71 -3.62
N ALA A 193 -10.01 -8.95 -4.48
CA ALA A 193 -8.59 -8.64 -4.30
C ALA A 193 -8.31 -7.97 -2.94
N LEU A 194 -9.22 -7.09 -2.49
CA LEU A 194 -9.14 -6.39 -1.20
C LEU A 194 -9.78 -7.15 -0.03
N ARG A 195 -10.10 -8.45 -0.19
CA ARG A 195 -10.77 -9.29 0.81
C ARG A 195 -12.13 -8.77 1.29
N ILE A 196 -12.87 -8.10 0.41
CA ILE A 196 -14.17 -7.57 0.76
C ILE A 196 -15.17 -8.72 0.88
N PRO A 197 -15.91 -8.85 2.00
CA PRO A 197 -16.81 -9.98 2.24
C PRO A 197 -17.80 -10.15 1.09
N LYS A 198 -17.83 -11.35 0.50
CA LYS A 198 -18.71 -11.71 -0.63
C LYS A 198 -18.61 -10.76 -1.83
N GLY A 199 -17.53 -9.99 -1.96
CA GLY A 199 -17.38 -8.96 -2.98
C GLY A 199 -18.43 -7.84 -2.90
N ASN A 200 -18.95 -7.55 -1.70
CA ASN A 200 -20.02 -6.57 -1.50
C ASN A 200 -19.64 -5.17 -2.03
N ALA A 201 -20.30 -4.75 -3.11
CA ALA A 201 -20.02 -3.49 -3.80
C ALA A 201 -20.25 -2.24 -2.92
N ARG A 202 -21.19 -2.30 -1.97
CA ARG A 202 -21.43 -1.18 -1.04
C ARG A 202 -20.25 -0.99 -0.09
N ILE A 203 -19.75 -2.08 0.50
CA ILE A 203 -18.57 -2.05 1.38
C ILE A 203 -17.35 -1.54 0.62
N ALA A 204 -17.19 -2.01 -0.61
CA ALA A 204 -16.08 -1.61 -1.44
C ALA A 204 -16.12 -0.13 -1.84
N ARG A 205 -17.29 0.44 -2.16
CA ARG A 205 -17.42 1.90 -2.36
C ARG A 205 -17.01 2.69 -1.10
N ILE A 206 -17.45 2.26 0.08
CA ILE A 206 -17.04 2.88 1.36
C ILE A 206 -15.51 2.82 1.53
N ILE A 207 -14.88 1.70 1.20
CA ILE A 207 -13.41 1.58 1.24
C ILE A 207 -12.72 2.52 0.24
N LEU A 208 -13.23 2.64 -1.00
CA LEU A 208 -12.66 3.56 -2.00
C LEU A 208 -12.81 5.04 -1.58
N GLU A 209 -13.94 5.38 -0.96
CA GLU A 209 -14.17 6.71 -0.37
C GLU A 209 -13.19 6.97 0.78
N LEU A 210 -13.04 6.02 1.71
CA LEU A 210 -12.07 6.10 2.81
C LEU A 210 -10.63 6.28 2.29
N LEU A 211 -10.22 5.53 1.27
CA LEU A 211 -8.89 5.66 0.65
C LEU A 211 -8.69 7.05 0.03
N THR A 212 -9.70 7.58 -0.64
CA THR A 212 -9.67 8.92 -1.24
C THR A 212 -9.60 10.02 -0.18
N MET A 213 -10.37 9.88 0.90
CA MET A 213 -10.32 10.79 2.04
C MET A 213 -8.97 10.74 2.75
N LEU A 214 -8.42 9.54 2.98
CA LEU A 214 -7.09 9.37 3.56
C LEU A 214 -6.02 10.08 2.72
N GLN A 215 -6.07 9.94 1.40
CA GLN A 215 -5.15 10.66 0.51
C GLN A 215 -5.35 12.18 0.58
N PHE A 216 -6.59 12.67 0.68
CA PHE A 216 -6.86 14.09 0.88
C PHE A 216 -6.26 14.64 2.19
N LEU A 217 -6.38 13.88 3.29
CA LEU A 217 -5.80 14.25 4.58
C LEU A 217 -4.26 14.29 4.52
N LEU A 218 -3.64 13.27 3.93
CA LEU A 218 -2.20 13.24 3.71
C LEU A 218 -1.75 14.38 2.80
N TRP A 219 -2.48 14.63 1.71
CA TRP A 219 -2.22 15.76 0.80
C TRP A 219 -2.23 17.09 1.55
N GLY A 220 -3.21 17.33 2.43
CA GLY A 220 -3.28 18.56 3.23
C GLY A 220 -2.11 18.68 4.22
N ALA A 221 -1.75 17.58 4.90
CA ALA A 221 -0.61 17.56 5.82
C ALA A 221 0.73 17.84 5.11
N PHE A 222 0.96 17.22 3.95
CA PHE A 222 2.19 17.45 3.18
C PHE A 222 2.22 18.82 2.51
N THR A 223 1.06 19.34 2.10
CA THR A 223 0.92 20.72 1.62
C THR A 223 1.28 21.70 2.72
N TYR A 224 0.78 21.50 3.95
CA TYR A 224 1.15 22.31 5.10
C TYR A 224 2.65 22.28 5.37
N SER A 225 3.28 21.10 5.31
CA SER A 225 4.73 20.96 5.45
C SER A 225 5.48 21.79 4.39
N ILE A 226 5.09 21.76 3.11
CA ILE A 226 5.71 22.64 2.10
C ILE A 226 5.50 24.11 2.45
N LEU A 227 4.27 24.51 2.80
CA LEU A 227 3.96 25.91 3.10
C LEU A 227 4.76 26.45 4.29
N TYR A 228 4.89 25.65 5.35
CA TYR A 228 5.70 25.96 6.52
C TYR A 228 7.17 26.15 6.16
N ASN A 229 7.75 25.21 5.41
CA ASN A 229 9.18 25.22 5.12
C ASN A 229 9.59 26.23 4.03
N ALA A 230 8.73 26.47 3.03
CA ALA A 230 9.04 27.33 1.89
C ALA A 230 8.59 28.79 2.07
N TYR A 231 7.56 29.03 2.88
CA TYR A 231 6.92 30.35 3.02
C TYR A 231 6.74 30.78 4.47
N SER A 232 7.28 30.02 5.43
CA SER A 232 7.14 30.29 6.87
C SER A 232 5.67 30.40 7.32
N TYR A 233 4.76 29.72 6.60
CA TYR A 233 3.35 29.68 6.95
C TYR A 233 3.14 28.81 8.20
N SER A 234 2.49 29.35 9.22
CA SER A 234 2.11 28.58 10.41
C SER A 234 0.70 28.98 10.84
N SER A 235 -0.14 27.98 11.09
CA SER A 235 -1.51 28.19 11.56
C SER A 235 -1.93 27.05 12.48
N PRO A 236 -1.95 27.27 13.82
CA PRO A 236 -2.46 26.30 14.78
C PRO A 236 -3.90 25.90 14.48
N THR A 237 -4.75 26.87 14.11
CA THR A 237 -6.15 26.61 13.75
C THR A 237 -6.29 25.68 12.56
N PHE A 238 -5.43 25.82 11.54
CA PHE A 238 -5.44 24.91 10.40
C PHE A 238 -5.03 23.50 10.81
N LEU A 239 -3.98 23.35 11.62
CA LEU A 239 -3.54 22.05 12.14
C LEU A 239 -4.62 21.38 12.99
N ASP A 240 -5.26 22.14 13.90
CA ASP A 240 -6.37 21.65 14.73
C ASP A 240 -7.54 21.19 13.86
N ALA A 241 -7.91 21.98 12.85
CA ALA A 241 -8.97 21.63 11.91
C ALA A 241 -8.63 20.35 11.12
N MET A 242 -7.38 20.18 10.69
CA MET A 242 -6.93 18.95 10.03
C MET A 242 -7.01 17.74 10.97
N VAL A 243 -6.57 17.86 12.22
CA VAL A 243 -6.61 16.76 13.20
C VAL A 243 -8.05 16.37 13.53
N ILE A 244 -8.88 17.35 13.91
CA ILE A 244 -10.28 17.12 14.28
C ILE A 244 -11.06 16.59 13.07
N GLY A 245 -10.85 17.17 11.89
CA GLY A 245 -11.46 16.73 10.64
C GLY A 245 -11.06 15.28 10.29
N SER A 246 -9.79 14.93 10.44
CA SER A 246 -9.29 13.57 10.23
C SER A 246 -9.97 12.57 11.17
N MET A 247 -10.07 12.91 12.45
CA MET A 247 -10.74 12.07 13.46
C MET A 247 -12.22 11.90 13.13
N GLY A 248 -12.91 12.98 12.78
CA GLY A 248 -14.33 12.96 12.41
C GLY A 248 -14.59 12.06 11.19
N ILE A 249 -13.77 12.21 10.14
CA ILE A 249 -13.85 11.38 8.94
C ILE A 249 -13.65 9.90 9.26
N ILE A 250 -12.61 9.56 10.03
CA ILE A 250 -12.32 8.17 10.41
C ILE A 250 -13.50 7.57 11.19
N VAL A 251 -14.07 8.31 12.14
CA VAL A 251 -15.23 7.85 12.92
C VAL A 251 -16.44 7.62 12.03
N VAL A 252 -16.78 8.60 11.17
CA VAL A 252 -17.94 8.49 10.25
C VAL A 252 -17.79 7.30 9.31
N GLU A 253 -16.63 7.14 8.66
CA GLU A 253 -16.39 6.03 7.74
C GLU A 253 -16.38 4.68 8.44
N THR A 254 -15.83 4.62 9.66
CA THR A 254 -15.90 3.40 10.48
C THR A 254 -17.34 3.02 10.80
N ILE A 255 -18.20 3.98 11.17
CA ILE A 255 -19.62 3.73 11.42
C ILE A 255 -20.32 3.25 10.15
N ARG A 256 -20.05 3.88 8.99
CA ARG A 256 -20.62 3.48 7.70
C ARG A 256 -20.21 2.04 7.33
N LEU A 257 -18.93 1.70 7.51
CA LEU A 257 -18.40 0.38 7.26
C LEU A 257 -19.05 -0.67 8.17
N VAL A 258 -19.14 -0.41 9.48
CA VAL A 258 -19.78 -1.31 10.45
C VAL A 258 -21.25 -1.53 10.10
N LYS A 259 -21.99 -0.48 9.70
CA LYS A 259 -23.39 -0.60 9.27
C LYS A 259 -23.55 -1.38 7.97
N ALA A 260 -22.56 -1.34 7.07
CA ALA A 260 -22.60 -2.08 5.81
C ALA A 260 -22.21 -3.56 5.94
N MET A 261 -21.52 -3.92 7.02
CA MET A 261 -21.14 -5.31 7.33
C MET A 261 -22.22 -6.09 8.10
N ARG A 262 -23.21 -5.39 8.69
CA ARG A 262 -24.39 -5.98 9.32
C ARG A 262 -25.47 -6.24 8.27
#